data_AF-A0A8I6YKX3-F1
#
_entry.id   AF-A0A8I6YKX3-F1
#
_cell.length_a   1.000
_cell.length_b   1.000
_cell.length_c   1.000
_cell.angle_alpha   90.00
_cell.angle_beta   90.00
_cell.angle_gamma   90.00
#
_symmetry.space_group_name_H-M   'P 1'
#
loop_
_entity.id
_entity.type
_entity.pdbx_description
1 polymer ?
#
loop_
_entity_poly.entity_id
_entity_poly.type
_entity_poly.pdbx_seq_one_letter_code
_entity_poly.pdbx_strand_id
1 'polypeptide(L)'
;MQQIFSFGLATGKHAMGSSQPLGSPMPEYLDTQESDTINVDAHEKDDEHVHVLDRKRKMSNFMDEELNVFSSLTEAVKEVATTVRESKSVDVHPHLYNSVMEERGFGPEALMVALSHLLDNKAHGVGFVAMGLVHRVLCLRTWLGKHYY
;
A
#
# COMPACT_ATOMS: atom_id res chain seq x y z
N MET A 1 38.17 6.80 -44.20
CA MET A 1 37.73 7.68 -43.09
C MET A 1 37.45 6.80 -41.89
N GLN A 2 38.35 6.79 -40.91
CA GLN A 2 38.22 6.03 -39.65
C GLN A 2 37.36 6.84 -38.68
N GLN A 3 36.34 6.21 -38.08
CA GLN A 3 35.52 6.85 -37.04
C GLN A 3 36.08 6.49 -35.67
N ILE A 4 36.49 7.52 -34.93
CA ILE A 4 37.00 7.44 -33.56
C ILE A 4 35.79 7.63 -32.64
N PHE A 5 35.34 6.56 -31.98
CA PHE A 5 34.39 6.66 -30.87
C PHE A 5 35.19 6.74 -29.56
N SER A 6 35.28 7.94 -28.99
CA SER A 6 35.82 8.20 -27.65
C SER A 6 34.71 8.07 -26.62
N PHE A 7 34.64 6.93 -25.93
CA PHE A 7 33.80 6.78 -24.72
C PHE A 7 34.54 7.37 -23.52
N GLY A 8 34.33 8.67 -23.27
CA GLY A 8 34.74 9.33 -22.03
C GLY A 8 33.63 9.23 -20.98
N LEU A 9 33.85 8.48 -19.90
CA LEU A 9 33.00 8.54 -18.70
C LEU A 9 33.26 9.87 -17.99
N ALA A 10 32.35 10.84 -18.16
CA ALA A 10 32.41 12.13 -17.48
C ALA A 10 31.69 12.04 -16.12
N THR A 11 32.43 11.74 -15.06
CA THR A 11 31.99 11.93 -13.67
C THR A 11 32.18 13.41 -13.27
N GLY A 12 31.44 14.30 -13.91
CA GLY A 12 31.48 15.74 -13.66
C GLY A 12 30.19 16.21 -13.00
N LYS A 13 30.28 16.84 -11.83
CA LYS A 13 29.17 17.51 -11.12
C LYS A 13 28.60 18.74 -11.86
N HIS A 14 28.93 18.92 -13.13
CA HIS A 14 28.62 20.08 -13.95
C HIS A 14 28.12 19.59 -15.31
N ALA A 15 26.98 20.09 -15.76
CA ALA A 15 26.43 19.77 -17.07
C ALA A 15 27.31 20.37 -18.18
N MET A 16 27.66 19.58 -19.19
CA MET A 16 28.47 20.04 -20.33
C MET A 16 27.73 21.18 -21.06
N GLY A 17 28.26 22.40 -20.99
CA GLY A 17 27.73 23.58 -21.68
C GLY A 17 27.28 24.75 -20.79
N SER A 18 27.45 24.67 -19.46
CA SER A 18 27.18 25.79 -18.54
C SER A 18 28.31 25.95 -17.52
N SER A 19 28.72 27.18 -17.23
CA SER A 19 29.72 27.53 -16.21
C SER A 19 29.12 27.79 -14.82
N GLN A 20 27.86 27.44 -14.59
CA GLN A 20 27.17 27.65 -13.32
C GLN A 20 26.97 26.33 -12.56
N PRO A 21 27.36 26.26 -11.27
CA PRO A 21 27.15 25.07 -10.45
C PRO A 21 25.66 24.85 -10.16
N LEU A 22 25.18 23.61 -10.34
CA LEU A 22 23.83 23.19 -9.97
C LEU A 22 23.71 23.14 -8.44
N GLY A 23 23.16 24.19 -7.84
CA GLY A 23 22.55 24.23 -6.50
C GLY A 23 23.39 23.76 -5.31
N SER A 24 23.56 24.62 -4.31
CA SER A 24 24.19 24.25 -3.03
C SER A 24 23.33 23.25 -2.23
N PRO A 25 23.93 22.23 -1.57
CA PRO A 25 23.22 21.32 -0.69
C PRO A 25 22.60 22.07 0.51
N MET A 26 21.42 21.60 0.93
CA MET A 26 20.71 22.11 2.10
C MET A 26 21.51 21.83 3.38
N PRO A 27 21.81 22.83 4.23
CA PRO A 27 22.57 22.59 5.45
C PRO A 27 21.72 21.85 6.49
N GLU A 28 22.28 20.75 7.00
CA GLU A 28 21.83 20.02 8.18
C GLU A 28 21.70 20.96 9.39
N TYR A 29 20.58 20.83 10.12
CA TYR A 29 20.36 21.53 11.38
C TYR A 29 21.35 21.03 12.44
N LEU A 30 22.24 21.92 12.87
CA LEU A 30 23.07 21.71 14.05
C LEU A 30 22.34 22.21 15.30
N ASP A 31 22.27 21.33 16.27
CA ASP A 31 21.89 21.52 17.68
C ASP A 31 22.60 22.73 18.31
N THR A 32 21.89 23.56 19.09
CA THR A 32 22.49 24.49 20.05
C THR A 32 21.53 24.70 21.22
N GLN A 33 21.77 23.91 22.27
CA GLN A 33 21.35 24.16 23.63
C GLN A 33 22.05 25.42 24.16
N GLU A 34 21.31 26.51 24.32
CA GLU A 34 21.76 27.70 25.05
C GLU A 34 20.93 27.88 26.33
N SER A 35 21.59 27.66 27.46
CA SER A 35 21.08 27.80 28.81
C SER A 35 21.31 29.23 29.29
N ASP A 36 20.25 30.04 29.34
CA ASP A 36 20.30 31.35 29.98
C ASP A 36 20.00 31.25 31.48
N THR A 37 21.09 31.32 32.25
CA THR A 37 21.09 31.61 33.68
C THR A 37 20.78 33.10 33.92
N ILE A 38 19.72 33.39 34.68
CA ILE A 38 19.58 34.68 35.37
C ILE A 38 19.12 34.42 36.80
N ASN A 39 20.06 34.55 37.75
CA ASN A 39 19.75 34.73 39.17
C ASN A 39 19.48 36.22 39.41
N VAL A 40 18.28 36.56 39.91
CA VAL A 40 18.06 37.78 40.71
C VAL A 40 17.17 37.41 41.90
N ASP A 41 17.84 37.47 43.05
CA ASP A 41 17.44 37.64 44.45
C ASP A 41 15.97 37.91 44.85
N ALA A 42 15.58 37.19 45.91
CA ALA A 42 14.66 37.48 47.02
C ALA A 42 13.19 37.94 46.78
N HIS A 43 12.26 37.03 47.09
CA HIS A 43 11.20 37.30 48.08
C HIS A 43 10.81 36.00 48.80
N GLU A 44 11.12 35.93 50.10
CA GLU A 44 10.67 34.89 51.04
C GLU A 44 9.16 34.69 50.96
N LYS A 45 8.70 33.45 50.89
CA LYS A 45 7.61 32.94 51.75
C LYS A 45 7.82 31.45 51.98
N ASP A 46 8.05 31.14 53.24
CA ASP A 46 7.65 29.88 53.87
C ASP A 46 6.28 29.45 53.35
N ASP A 47 6.18 28.23 52.85
CA ASP A 47 5.33 27.24 53.51
C ASP A 47 5.65 25.87 52.93
N GLU A 48 6.19 25.05 53.82
CA GLU A 48 6.43 23.64 53.68
C GLU A 48 5.09 22.93 53.42
N HIS A 49 4.90 22.36 52.23
CA HIS A 49 4.02 21.20 52.06
C HIS A 49 4.73 20.18 51.19
N VAL A 50 5.60 19.42 51.85
CA VAL A 50 6.09 18.12 51.39
C VAL A 50 4.87 17.23 51.17
N HIS A 51 4.34 17.22 49.95
CA HIS A 51 3.31 16.27 49.56
C HIS A 51 3.96 14.95 49.19
N VAL A 52 4.50 14.26 50.20
CA VAL A 52 4.71 12.81 50.16
C VAL A 52 3.32 12.18 50.29
N LEU A 53 2.55 12.22 49.19
CA LEU A 53 1.45 11.28 49.01
C LEU A 53 1.97 10.10 48.20
N ASP A 54 2.34 9.07 48.94
CA ASP A 54 1.97 7.68 48.71
C ASP A 54 1.66 7.34 47.24
N ARG A 55 2.72 7.09 46.48
CA ARG A 55 2.72 6.80 45.04
C ARG A 55 2.17 5.40 44.72
N LYS A 56 1.43 4.74 45.64
CA LYS A 56 1.07 3.32 45.51
C LYS A 56 -0.30 3.07 44.88
N ARG A 57 -1.21 4.05 44.82
CA ARG A 57 -2.59 3.86 44.30
C ARG A 57 -2.88 4.50 42.93
N LYS A 58 -1.89 5.10 42.26
CA LYS A 58 -2.07 5.73 40.94
C LYS A 58 -1.54 4.88 39.77
N MET A 59 -0.83 3.79 40.06
CA MET A 59 -0.25 2.90 39.06
C MET A 59 -1.25 1.84 38.54
N SER A 60 -2.20 1.38 39.36
CA SER A 60 -3.11 0.29 38.95
C SER A 60 -4.12 0.74 37.90
N ASN A 61 -4.71 1.92 38.07
CA ASN A 61 -5.73 2.42 37.14
C ASN A 61 -5.12 2.61 35.73
N PHE A 62 -3.91 3.21 35.66
CA PHE A 62 -3.21 3.44 34.39
C PHE A 62 -2.99 2.14 33.59
N MET A 63 -2.70 1.03 34.27
CA MET A 63 -2.57 -0.29 33.64
C MET A 63 -3.92 -0.84 33.18
N ASP A 64 -5.01 -0.60 33.92
CA ASP A 64 -6.35 -1.08 33.57
C ASP A 64 -6.89 -0.37 32.31
N GLU A 65 -6.62 0.93 32.17
CA GLU A 65 -6.95 1.69 30.96
C GLU A 65 -6.14 1.19 29.74
N GLU A 66 -4.83 0.97 29.88
CA GLU A 66 -3.99 0.38 28.83
C GLU A 66 -4.44 -1.04 28.46
N LEU A 67 -4.78 -1.87 29.44
CA LEU A 67 -5.32 -3.22 29.23
C LEU A 67 -6.66 -3.20 28.48
N ASN A 68 -7.52 -2.23 28.78
CA ASN A 68 -8.76 -2.03 28.03
C ASN A 68 -8.51 -1.61 26.57
N VAL A 69 -7.52 -0.75 26.33
CA VAL A 69 -7.09 -0.39 24.96
C VAL A 69 -6.55 -1.62 24.24
N PHE A 70 -5.69 -2.42 24.87
CA PHE A 70 -5.16 -3.65 24.27
C PHE A 70 -6.24 -4.70 24.02
N SER A 71 -7.22 -4.82 24.92
CA SER A 71 -8.37 -5.71 24.77
C SER A 71 -9.24 -5.29 23.58
N SER A 72 -9.63 -4.00 23.51
CA SER A 72 -10.43 -3.46 22.41
C SER A 72 -9.70 -3.52 21.05
N LEU A 73 -8.38 -3.28 21.04
CA LEU A 73 -7.55 -3.46 19.85
C LEU A 73 -7.49 -4.94 19.43
N THR A 74 -7.35 -5.86 20.39
CA THR A 74 -7.33 -7.30 20.12
C THR A 74 -8.67 -7.77 19.54
N GLU A 75 -9.78 -7.23 20.04
CA GLU A 75 -11.12 -7.49 19.52
C GLU A 75 -11.28 -6.93 18.10
N ALA A 76 -10.90 -5.67 17.87
CA ALA A 76 -10.95 -5.07 16.54
C ALA A 76 -10.07 -5.82 15.51
N VAL A 77 -8.87 -6.25 15.90
CA VAL A 77 -8.00 -7.05 15.02
C VAL A 77 -8.61 -8.43 14.75
N LYS A 78 -9.25 -9.06 15.74
CA LYS A 78 -9.99 -10.31 15.53
C LYS A 78 -11.16 -10.10 14.57
N GLU A 79 -11.92 -9.02 14.70
CA GLU A 79 -13.03 -8.68 13.81
C GLU A 79 -12.55 -8.42 12.38
N VAL A 80 -11.43 -7.71 12.21
CA VAL A 80 -10.81 -7.55 10.89
C VAL A 80 -10.33 -8.91 10.35
N ALA A 81 -9.73 -9.76 11.18
CA ALA A 81 -9.30 -11.09 10.75
C ALA A 81 -10.48 -12.00 10.38
N THR A 82 -11.60 -11.94 11.10
CA THR A 82 -12.83 -12.68 10.74
C THR A 82 -13.42 -12.10 9.46
N THR A 83 -13.54 -10.78 9.35
CA THR A 83 -14.04 -10.10 8.16
C THR A 83 -13.21 -10.43 6.92
N VAL A 84 -11.89 -10.42 7.00
CA VAL A 84 -10.99 -10.77 5.88
C VAL A 84 -11.08 -12.25 5.53
N ARG A 85 -11.27 -13.13 6.52
CA ARG A 85 -11.47 -14.58 6.27
C ARG A 85 -12.84 -14.87 5.66
N GLU A 86 -13.87 -14.14 6.06
CA GLU A 86 -15.23 -14.23 5.57
C GLU A 86 -15.43 -13.51 4.22
N SER A 87 -14.62 -12.49 3.92
CA SER A 87 -14.65 -11.73 2.67
C SER A 87 -14.10 -12.50 1.46
N LYS A 88 -14.15 -13.83 1.49
CA LYS A 88 -13.90 -14.68 0.33
C LYS A 88 -15.10 -14.60 -0.61
N SER A 89 -15.37 -13.40 -1.12
CA SER A 89 -16.39 -13.22 -2.14
C SER A 89 -15.95 -13.98 -3.39
N VAL A 90 -16.77 -14.97 -3.77
CA VAL A 90 -16.81 -15.48 -5.15
C VAL A 90 -17.48 -14.39 -5.98
N ASP A 91 -16.75 -13.28 -6.14
CA ASP A 91 -17.16 -12.12 -6.92
C ASP A 91 -16.96 -12.46 -8.40
N VAL A 92 -17.83 -13.35 -8.88
CA VAL A 92 -17.91 -13.76 -10.27
C VAL A 92 -19.18 -13.16 -10.84
N HIS A 93 -19.06 -12.54 -12.01
CA HIS A 93 -20.18 -11.89 -12.67
C HIS A 93 -21.30 -12.91 -12.95
N PRO A 94 -22.56 -12.69 -12.50
CA PRO A 94 -23.64 -13.68 -12.59
C PRO A 94 -23.92 -14.17 -14.02
N HIS A 95 -23.66 -13.33 -15.00
CA HIS A 95 -23.88 -13.63 -16.42
C HIS A 95 -22.65 -14.19 -17.16
N LEU A 96 -21.51 -14.37 -16.49
CA LEU A 96 -20.28 -14.83 -17.14
C LEU A 96 -20.44 -16.22 -17.75
N TYR A 97 -21.01 -17.17 -17.00
CA TYR A 97 -21.22 -18.53 -17.46
C TYR A 97 -22.08 -18.57 -18.75
N ASN A 98 -23.26 -17.96 -18.71
CA ASN A 98 -24.16 -17.90 -19.86
C ASN A 98 -23.49 -17.19 -21.05
N SER A 99 -22.79 -16.09 -20.78
CA SER A 99 -22.10 -15.33 -21.84
C SER A 99 -21.03 -16.14 -22.56
N VAL A 100 -20.39 -17.12 -21.91
CA VAL A 100 -19.39 -18.00 -22.53
C VAL A 100 -20.06 -19.21 -23.17
N MET A 101 -21.03 -19.83 -22.50
CA MET A 101 -21.67 -21.07 -22.96
C MET A 101 -22.65 -20.88 -24.12
N GLU A 102 -23.18 -19.67 -24.29
CA GLU A 102 -24.06 -19.35 -25.43
C GLU A 102 -23.29 -19.08 -26.73
N GLU A 103 -21.96 -18.96 -26.67
CA GLU A 103 -21.13 -18.67 -27.85
C GLU A 103 -21.12 -19.86 -28.82
N ARG A 104 -21.71 -19.65 -29.99
CA ARG A 104 -21.83 -20.66 -31.05
C ARG A 104 -20.50 -20.77 -31.82
N GLY A 105 -20.13 -21.98 -32.22
CA GLY A 105 -18.96 -22.22 -33.08
C GLY A 105 -17.71 -22.72 -32.36
N PHE A 106 -17.80 -22.97 -31.06
CA PHE A 106 -16.77 -23.65 -30.27
C PHE A 106 -17.33 -24.95 -29.67
N GLY A 107 -16.45 -25.92 -29.43
CA GLY A 107 -16.80 -27.12 -28.68
C GLY A 107 -17.01 -26.80 -27.19
N PRO A 108 -17.90 -27.52 -26.49
CA PRO A 108 -18.17 -27.28 -25.08
C PRO A 108 -16.91 -27.42 -24.20
N GLU A 109 -15.99 -28.32 -24.55
CA GLU A 109 -14.71 -28.48 -23.86
C GLU A 109 -13.83 -27.23 -23.98
N ALA A 110 -13.75 -26.64 -25.18
CA ALA A 110 -13.00 -25.41 -25.40
C ALA A 110 -13.62 -24.24 -24.62
N LEU A 111 -14.95 -24.15 -24.59
CA LEU A 111 -15.67 -23.14 -23.80
C LEU A 111 -15.44 -23.29 -22.30
N MET A 112 -15.39 -24.53 -21.78
CA MET A 112 -15.07 -24.81 -20.37
C MET A 112 -13.63 -24.37 -20.00
N VAL A 113 -12.67 -24.58 -20.90
CA VAL A 113 -11.27 -24.16 -20.69
C VAL A 113 -11.17 -22.63 -20.68
N ALA A 114 -11.85 -21.95 -21.60
CA ALA A 114 -11.91 -20.48 -21.61
C ALA A 114 -12.63 -19.92 -20.38
N LEU A 115 -13.74 -20.55 -19.96
CA LEU A 115 -14.48 -20.15 -18.76
C LEU A 115 -13.60 -20.25 -17.51
N SER A 116 -12.87 -21.36 -17.35
CA SER A 116 -11.94 -21.53 -16.21
C SER A 116 -10.93 -20.38 -16.14
N HIS A 117 -10.33 -20.01 -17.29
CA HIS A 117 -9.42 -18.86 -17.35
C HIS A 117 -10.10 -17.53 -17.02
N LEU A 118 -11.35 -17.30 -17.46
CA LEU A 118 -12.10 -16.08 -17.14
C LEU A 118 -12.52 -16.02 -15.67
N LEU A 119 -12.72 -17.16 -15.02
CA LEU A 119 -12.99 -17.26 -13.58
C LEU A 119 -11.72 -16.98 -12.76
N ASP A 120 -10.58 -17.46 -13.22
CA ASP A 120 -9.27 -17.18 -12.61
C ASP A 120 -8.88 -15.70 -12.77
N ASN A 121 -9.31 -15.07 -13.87
CA ASN A 121 -9.07 -13.65 -14.14
C ASN A 121 -10.36 -12.82 -14.16
N LYS A 122 -10.78 -12.38 -12.97
CA LYS A 122 -12.02 -11.61 -12.76
C LYS A 122 -12.15 -10.39 -13.68
N ALA A 123 -11.06 -9.64 -13.89
CA ALA A 123 -11.09 -8.45 -14.74
C ALA A 123 -11.42 -8.80 -16.20
N HIS A 124 -10.85 -9.89 -16.71
CA HIS A 124 -11.17 -10.39 -18.05
C HIS A 124 -12.60 -10.95 -18.11
N GLY A 125 -13.06 -11.64 -17.08
CA GLY A 125 -14.45 -12.12 -16.99
C GLY A 125 -15.47 -10.98 -17.07
N VAL A 126 -15.27 -9.91 -16.29
CA VAL A 126 -16.15 -8.72 -16.33
C VAL A 126 -16.07 -8.02 -17.69
N GLY A 127 -14.86 -7.83 -18.23
CA GLY A 127 -14.66 -7.24 -19.54
C GLY A 127 -15.33 -8.05 -20.66
N PHE A 128 -15.23 -9.38 -20.61
CA PHE A 128 -15.84 -10.29 -21.57
C PHE A 128 -17.37 -10.16 -21.60
N VAL A 129 -18.01 -10.05 -20.43
CA VAL A 129 -19.47 -9.82 -20.37
C VAL A 129 -19.85 -8.44 -20.89
N ALA A 130 -19.01 -7.43 -20.73
CA ALA A 130 -19.27 -6.10 -21.31
C ALA A 130 -19.06 -6.05 -22.84
N MET A 131 -18.32 -7.00 -23.43
CA MET A 131 -18.11 -7.06 -24.88
C MET A 131 -19.39 -7.46 -25.63
N GLY A 132 -19.55 -6.93 -26.84
CA GLY A 132 -20.55 -7.42 -27.79
C GLY A 132 -20.20 -8.79 -28.36
N LEU A 133 -21.21 -9.52 -28.87
CA LEU A 133 -21.07 -10.90 -29.37
C LEU A 133 -19.91 -11.09 -30.36
N VAL A 134 -19.74 -10.18 -31.33
CA VAL A 134 -18.66 -10.27 -32.33
C VAL A 134 -17.27 -10.23 -31.67
N HIS A 135 -17.11 -9.40 -30.63
CA HIS A 135 -15.85 -9.28 -29.90
C HIS A 135 -15.61 -10.45 -28.95
N ARG A 136 -16.66 -11.01 -28.34
CA ARG A 136 -16.57 -12.22 -27.53
C ARG A 136 -16.08 -13.43 -28.33
N VAL A 137 -16.68 -13.67 -29.50
CA VAL A 137 -16.24 -14.73 -30.41
C VAL A 137 -14.78 -14.54 -30.82
N LEU A 138 -14.39 -13.31 -31.18
CA LEU A 138 -13.00 -13.01 -31.54
C LEU A 138 -12.06 -13.24 -30.36
N CYS A 139 -12.42 -12.78 -29.17
CA CYS A 139 -11.65 -12.98 -27.94
C CYS A 139 -11.43 -14.46 -27.66
N LEU A 140 -12.50 -15.27 -27.69
CA LEU A 140 -12.42 -16.72 -27.52
C LEU A 140 -11.55 -17.37 -28.59
N ARG A 141 -11.72 -17.02 -29.87
CA ARG A 141 -10.91 -17.57 -30.96
C ARG A 141 -9.43 -17.26 -30.80
N THR A 142 -9.09 -16.01 -30.46
CA THR A 142 -7.68 -15.59 -30.27
C THR A 142 -7.05 -16.26 -29.05
N TRP A 143 -7.81 -16.44 -27.96
CA TRP A 143 -7.29 -17.07 -26.76
C TRP A 143 -7.18 -18.59 -26.90
N LEU A 144 -8.24 -19.26 -27.38
CA LEU A 144 -8.25 -20.71 -27.60
C LEU A 144 -7.23 -21.16 -28.64
N GLY A 145 -7.02 -20.37 -29.70
CA GLY A 145 -5.98 -20.66 -30.69
C GLY A 145 -4.54 -20.59 -30.15
N LYS A 146 -4.34 -20.09 -28.92
CA LYS A 146 -3.02 -20.07 -28.25
C LYS A 146 -2.91 -21.11 -27.13
N HIS A 147 -4.03 -21.45 -26.49
CA HIS A 147 -4.05 -22.18 -25.22
C HIS A 147 -4.76 -23.53 -25.27
N TYR A 148 -5.45 -23.86 -26.37
CA TYR A 148 -6.27 -25.08 -26.47
C TYR A 148 -6.03 -25.90 -27.74
N TYR A 149 -5.86 -25.22 -28.89
CA TYR A 149 -5.49 -25.84 -30.17
C TYR A 149 -3.99 -25.69 -30.44
#